data_AF-A0A1Y5I7J4-F1
#
_entry.id   AF-A0A1Y5I7J4-F1
#
_cell.length_a   1.000
_cell.length_b   1.000
_cell.length_c   1.000
_cell.angle_alpha   90.00
_cell.angle_beta   90.00
_cell.angle_gamma   90.00
#
_symmetry.space_group_name_H-M   'P 1'
#
loop_
_entity.id
_entity.type
_entity.pdbx_description
1 polymer ?
#
loop_
_entity_poly.entity_id
_entity_poly.type
_entity_poly.pdbx_seq_one_letter_code
_entity_poly.pdbx_strand_id
1 'polypeptide(L)'
;QLAPDYTESTGRFALSRPGKVRFEYDAPSPLLVVSDGTTVALQDSELETTDRVPLGTTPLALLLDDDIDFATEADVLDVQNSNGRVEITLRDKSGEMDGTLTLLLMESDMSLTGWRTMDSGGNLTSVQLTNVESGKRLNPRLFVMKDFDEN
;
A
#
# COMPACT_ATOMS: atom_id res chain seq x y z
N GLN A 1 7.14 2.04 8.69
CA GLN A 1 5.98 2.91 8.93
C GLN A 1 6.17 3.66 10.22
N LEU A 2 5.86 4.95 10.28
CA LEU A 2 5.74 5.68 11.56
C LEU A 2 4.27 6.10 11.67
N ALA A 3 3.52 5.42 12.54
CA ALA A 3 2.21 5.86 12.97
C ALA A 3 2.35 7.07 13.95
N PRO A 4 1.25 7.81 14.23
CA PRO A 4 1.27 9.02 15.08
C PRO A 4 1.76 8.82 16.53
N ASP A 5 1.96 7.57 16.95
CA ASP A 5 2.42 7.13 18.26
C ASP A 5 3.89 6.67 18.31
N TYR A 6 4.65 6.83 17.21
CA TYR A 6 6.01 6.29 17.03
C TYR A 6 6.11 4.76 17.03
N THR A 7 5.02 4.03 16.74
CA THR A 7 5.16 2.58 16.50
C THR A 7 5.74 2.33 15.10
N GLU A 8 6.92 1.70 15.09
CA GLU A 8 7.50 1.08 13.91
C GLU A 8 7.20 -0.42 14.00
N SER A 9 6.36 -0.93 13.10
CA SER A 9 6.10 -2.36 12.99
C SER A 9 6.80 -2.92 11.76
N THR A 10 7.53 -4.02 11.95
CA THR A 10 8.06 -4.86 10.87
C THR A 10 6.96 -5.80 10.39
N GLY A 11 7.17 -6.46 9.25
CA GLY A 11 6.14 -7.34 8.76
C GLY A 11 6.51 -8.12 7.52
N ARG A 12 5.55 -8.90 7.05
CA ARG A 12 5.66 -9.66 5.80
C ARG A 12 4.80 -8.99 4.74
N PHE A 13 5.35 -8.88 3.54
CA PHE A 13 4.62 -8.38 2.39
C PHE A 13 4.54 -9.42 1.27
N ALA A 14 3.44 -9.39 0.53
CA ALA A 14 3.29 -10.09 -0.73
C ALA A 14 2.52 -9.19 -1.69
N LEU A 15 3.01 -9.06 -2.92
CA LEU A 15 2.41 -8.21 -3.95
C LEU A 15 2.30 -9.01 -5.24
N SER A 16 1.11 -9.03 -5.82
CA SER A 16 0.81 -9.69 -7.08
C SER A 16 -0.08 -8.78 -7.91
N ARG A 17 0.52 -8.08 -8.88
CA ARG A 17 -0.26 -7.27 -9.82
C ARG A 17 -1.04 -8.15 -10.81
N PRO A 18 -2.23 -7.70 -11.24
CA PRO A 18 -2.90 -6.48 -10.80
C PRO A 18 -3.66 -6.68 -9.47
N GLY A 19 -3.75 -5.62 -8.68
CA GLY A 19 -4.73 -5.44 -7.61
C GLY A 19 -4.50 -6.21 -6.31
N LYS A 20 -3.60 -7.20 -6.25
CA LYS A 20 -3.45 -8.05 -5.05
C LYS A 20 -2.26 -7.68 -4.19
N VAL A 21 -2.52 -7.55 -2.90
CA VAL A 21 -1.48 -7.26 -1.92
C VAL A 21 -1.82 -7.84 -0.55
N ARG A 22 -0.80 -8.15 0.23
CA ARG A 22 -0.91 -8.51 1.63
C ARG A 22 0.21 -7.83 2.40
N PHE A 23 -0.14 -7.11 3.46
CA PHE A 23 0.78 -6.60 4.48
C PHE A 23 0.36 -7.16 5.82
N GLU A 24 1.25 -7.90 6.45
CA GLU A 24 1.05 -8.43 7.79
C GLU A 24 2.08 -7.78 8.70
N TYR A 25 1.61 -6.86 9.54
CA TYR A 25 2.43 -6.15 10.51
C TYR A 25 2.59 -7.00 11.78
N ASP A 26 3.78 -7.02 12.33
CA ASP A 26 4.12 -7.69 13.58
C ASP A 26 3.62 -6.87 14.78
N ALA A 27 3.63 -7.48 15.97
CA ALA A 27 3.35 -6.80 17.24
C ALA A 27 4.25 -5.55 17.44
N PRO A 28 3.82 -4.53 18.21
CA PRO A 28 2.70 -4.55 19.16
C PRO A 28 1.31 -4.39 18.54
N SER A 29 1.21 -3.85 17.33
CA SER A 29 -0.07 -3.64 16.65
C SER A 29 -0.22 -4.53 15.42
N PRO A 30 -0.65 -5.80 15.60
CA PRO A 30 -0.88 -6.76 14.53
C PRO A 30 -2.03 -6.32 13.61
N LEU A 31 -1.68 -5.49 12.64
CA LEU A 31 -2.53 -5.07 11.55
C LEU A 31 -2.31 -5.99 10.34
N LEU A 32 -3.40 -6.41 9.70
CA LEU A 32 -3.38 -7.15 8.46
C LEU A 32 -4.12 -6.38 7.38
N VAL A 33 -3.41 -5.98 6.33
CA VAL A 33 -4.00 -5.33 5.15
C VAL A 33 -3.98 -6.32 3.98
N VAL A 34 -5.13 -6.60 3.39
CA VAL A 34 -5.25 -7.52 2.25
C VAL A 34 -6.08 -6.86 1.16
N SER A 35 -5.56 -6.85 -0.06
CA SER A 35 -6.34 -6.59 -1.26
C SER A 35 -6.49 -7.86 -2.10
N ASP A 36 -7.73 -8.18 -2.46
CA ASP A 36 -8.06 -9.31 -3.33
C ASP A 36 -8.09 -8.96 -4.84
N GLY A 37 -7.90 -7.68 -5.16
CA GLY A 37 -8.03 -7.10 -6.49
C GLY A 37 -9.26 -6.22 -6.68
N THR A 38 -10.20 -6.26 -5.75
CA THR A 38 -11.45 -5.47 -5.80
C THR A 38 -11.70 -4.72 -4.50
N THR A 39 -11.33 -5.31 -3.36
CA THR A 39 -11.59 -4.79 -2.02
C THR A 39 -10.29 -4.78 -1.25
N VAL A 40 -10.06 -3.71 -0.48
CA VAL A 40 -9.02 -3.64 0.54
C VAL A 40 -9.68 -3.88 1.89
N ALA A 41 -9.20 -4.89 2.61
CA ALA A 41 -9.58 -5.20 3.97
C ALA A 41 -8.42 -4.84 4.92
N LEU A 42 -8.74 -4.14 6.01
CA LEU A 42 -7.83 -3.87 7.13
C LEU A 42 -8.40 -4.58 8.35
N GLN A 43 -7.65 -5.52 8.90
CA GLN A 43 -8.00 -6.25 10.11
C GLN A 43 -7.04 -5.86 11.23
N ASP A 44 -7.58 -5.32 12.31
CA ASP A 44 -6.85 -5.01 13.54
C ASP A 44 -7.14 -6.12 14.56
N SER A 45 -6.12 -6.91 14.91
CA SER A 45 -6.31 -8.03 15.83
C SER A 45 -6.37 -7.60 17.30
N GLU A 46 -5.93 -6.39 17.65
CA GLU A 46 -6.06 -5.86 19.01
C GLU A 46 -7.47 -5.32 19.27
N LEU A 47 -8.07 -4.70 18.26
CA LEU A 47 -9.41 -4.11 18.33
C LEU A 47 -10.52 -5.06 17.89
N GLU A 48 -10.16 -6.25 17.37
CA GLU A 48 -11.09 -7.23 16.79
C GLU A 48 -11.98 -6.62 15.69
N THR A 49 -11.44 -5.71 14.90
CA THR A 49 -12.16 -5.06 13.80
C THR A 49 -11.69 -5.57 12.44
N THR A 50 -12.58 -5.52 11.45
CA THR A 50 -12.21 -5.69 10.05
C THR A 50 -12.98 -4.68 9.19
N ASP A 51 -12.27 -3.68 8.72
CA ASP A 51 -12.79 -2.63 7.85
C ASP A 51 -12.54 -2.99 6.39
N ARG A 52 -13.50 -2.67 5.52
CA ARG A 52 -13.44 -2.98 4.09
C ARG A 52 -13.82 -1.78 3.26
N VAL A 53 -13.01 -1.49 2.25
CA VAL A 53 -13.26 -0.42 1.27
C VAL A 53 -12.99 -0.92 -0.14
N PRO A 54 -13.69 -0.43 -1.17
CA PRO A 54 -13.34 -0.75 -2.56
C PRO A 54 -11.91 -0.33 -2.87
N LEU A 55 -11.13 -1.17 -3.54
CA LEU A 55 -9.74 -0.84 -3.90
C LEU A 55 -9.67 0.44 -4.73
N GLY A 56 -10.57 0.58 -5.71
CA GLY A 56 -10.63 1.72 -6.63
C GLY A 56 -10.96 3.07 -5.97
N THR A 57 -11.34 3.09 -4.69
CA THR A 57 -11.54 4.34 -3.93
C THR A 57 -10.33 4.68 -3.06
N THR A 58 -9.22 3.93 -3.18
CA THR A 58 -8.01 4.12 -2.38
C THR A 58 -6.82 4.46 -3.28
N PRO A 59 -5.89 5.33 -2.84
CA PRO A 59 -4.66 5.59 -3.59
C PRO A 59 -3.80 4.35 -3.84
N LEU A 60 -4.05 3.25 -3.11
CA LEU A 60 -3.36 1.97 -3.30
C LEU A 60 -3.68 1.33 -4.66
N ALA A 61 -4.82 1.65 -5.27
CA ALA A 61 -5.17 1.18 -6.62
C ALA A 61 -4.09 1.58 -7.64
N LEU A 62 -3.61 2.83 -7.59
CA LEU A 62 -2.53 3.31 -8.45
C LEU A 62 -1.23 2.51 -8.28
N LEU A 63 -0.92 2.01 -7.08
CA LEU A 63 0.28 1.17 -6.88
C LEU A 63 0.11 -0.24 -7.44
N LEU A 64 -1.11 -0.76 -7.42
CA LEU A 64 -1.42 -2.15 -7.74
C LEU A 64 -1.88 -2.35 -9.19
N ASP A 65 -1.94 -1.29 -9.99
CA ASP A 65 -2.24 -1.39 -11.41
C ASP A 65 -1.14 -2.14 -12.18
N ASP A 66 -1.53 -2.84 -13.23
CA ASP A 66 -0.61 -3.58 -14.11
C ASP A 66 0.28 -2.63 -14.92
N ASP A 67 -0.28 -1.51 -15.37
CA ASP A 67 0.42 -0.50 -16.16
C ASP A 67 -0.02 0.89 -15.70
N ILE A 68 0.77 1.53 -14.84
CA ILE A 68 0.42 2.86 -14.32
C ILE A 68 0.69 3.88 -15.42
N ASP A 69 -0.36 4.31 -16.11
CA ASP A 69 -0.26 5.40 -17.06
C ASP A 69 -0.45 6.73 -16.33
N PHE A 70 0.66 7.30 -15.87
CA PHE A 70 0.69 8.63 -15.25
C PHE A 70 0.17 9.75 -16.18
N ALA A 71 -0.02 9.53 -17.48
CA ALA A 71 -0.61 10.54 -18.36
C ALA A 71 -2.15 10.57 -18.28
N THR A 72 -2.76 9.43 -17.96
CA THR A 72 -4.22 9.25 -18.02
C THR A 72 -4.87 9.01 -16.66
N GLU A 73 -4.16 8.35 -15.73
CA GLU A 73 -4.75 7.82 -14.48
C GLU A 73 -4.39 8.63 -13.23
N ALA A 74 -3.28 9.38 -13.25
CA ALA A 74 -2.84 10.17 -12.10
C ALA A 74 -2.28 11.53 -12.49
N ASP A 75 -2.48 12.53 -11.64
CA ASP A 75 -1.75 13.80 -11.72
C ASP A 75 -0.49 13.71 -10.85
N VAL A 76 0.66 14.05 -11.42
CA VAL A 76 1.91 14.19 -10.68
C VAL A 76 1.91 15.55 -9.98
N LEU A 77 1.81 15.52 -8.65
CA LEU A 77 1.77 16.73 -7.83
C LEU A 77 3.16 17.24 -7.45
N ASP A 78 4.11 16.33 -7.24
CA ASP A 78 5.46 16.67 -6.83
C ASP A 78 6.45 15.57 -7.23
N VAL A 79 7.67 15.98 -7.56
CA VAL A 79 8.79 15.08 -7.81
C VAL A 79 10.01 15.63 -7.10
N GLN A 80 10.48 14.89 -6.10
CA GLN A 80 11.68 15.22 -5.36
C GLN A 80 12.77 14.21 -5.68
N ASN A 81 13.97 14.71 -5.95
CA ASN A 81 15.16 13.87 -6.09
C ASN A 81 16.24 14.41 -5.15
N SER A 82 16.62 13.58 -4.18
CA SER A 82 17.65 13.92 -3.20
C SER A 82 18.25 12.67 -2.57
N ASN A 83 19.55 12.72 -2.27
CA ASN A 83 20.27 11.66 -1.55
C ASN A 83 20.12 10.25 -2.17
N GLY A 84 20.10 10.14 -3.50
CA GLY A 84 19.95 8.85 -4.20
C GLY A 84 18.53 8.27 -4.15
N ARG A 85 17.54 9.09 -3.80
CA ARG A 85 16.12 8.72 -3.74
C ARG A 85 15.29 9.63 -4.63
N VAL A 86 14.27 9.03 -5.24
CA VAL A 86 13.25 9.73 -6.01
C VAL A 86 11.91 9.52 -5.31
N GLU A 87 11.23 10.62 -5.00
CA GLU A 87 9.87 10.61 -4.45
C GLU A 87 8.91 11.20 -5.48
N ILE A 88 7.85 10.47 -5.81
CA ILE A 88 6.84 10.91 -6.78
C ILE A 88 5.50 10.94 -6.07
N THR A 89 4.91 12.12 -5.91
CA THR A 89 3.58 12.28 -5.31
C THR A 89 2.51 12.36 -6.40
N LEU A 90 1.52 11.50 -6.27
CA LEU A 90 0.45 11.24 -7.22
C LEU A 90 -0.90 11.51 -6.55
N ARG A 91 -1.84 11.96 -7.36
CA ARG A 91 -3.26 11.99 -7.02
C ARG A 91 -4.06 11.40 -8.16
N ASP A 92 -5.14 10.72 -7.82
CA ASP A 92 -6.11 10.25 -8.81
C ASP A 92 -6.72 11.43 -9.58
N LYS A 93 -6.76 11.28 -10.91
CA LYS A 93 -7.24 12.31 -11.82
C LYS A 93 -8.76 12.30 -11.96
N SER A 94 -9.43 11.15 -11.75
CA SER A 94 -10.89 11.07 -11.84
C SER A 94 -11.58 11.71 -10.62
N GLY A 95 -10.87 11.75 -9.49
CA GLY A 95 -11.40 12.22 -8.21
C GLY A 95 -12.21 11.15 -7.47
N GLU A 96 -12.12 9.89 -7.90
CA GLU A 96 -12.75 8.74 -7.24
C GLU A 96 -11.92 8.25 -6.04
N MET A 97 -10.61 8.48 -6.05
CA MET A 97 -9.73 8.16 -4.92
C MET A 97 -9.47 9.42 -4.09
N ASP A 98 -9.85 9.36 -2.82
CA ASP A 98 -9.49 10.40 -1.87
C ASP A 98 -8.02 10.28 -1.45
N GLY A 99 -7.30 11.40 -1.46
CA GLY A 99 -5.96 11.48 -0.89
C GLY A 99 -4.82 11.58 -1.90
N THR A 100 -3.62 11.15 -1.48
CA THR A 100 -2.41 11.10 -2.32
C THR A 100 -1.62 9.83 -2.09
N LEU A 101 -0.86 9.41 -3.11
CA LEU A 101 0.15 8.35 -3.05
C LEU A 101 1.52 8.94 -3.34
N THR A 102 2.49 8.79 -2.44
CA THR A 102 3.89 9.10 -2.70
C THR A 102 4.69 7.82 -2.87
N LEU A 103 5.24 7.57 -4.04
CA LEU A 103 6.17 6.46 -4.30
C LEU A 103 7.57 6.83 -3.80
N LEU A 104 8.26 5.89 -3.15
CA LEU A 104 9.64 6.04 -2.69
C LEU A 104 10.53 5.10 -3.49
N LEU A 105 11.36 5.66 -4.37
CA LEU A 105 12.15 4.93 -5.35
C LEU A 105 13.65 5.13 -5.10
N MET A 106 14.47 4.12 -5.41
CA MET A 106 15.92 4.29 -5.52
C MET A 106 16.26 4.93 -6.85
N GLU A 107 17.05 6.01 -6.85
CA GLU A 107 17.43 6.73 -8.06
C GLU A 107 18.25 5.86 -9.03
N SER A 108 19.02 4.90 -8.49
CA SER A 108 19.94 4.09 -9.28
C SER A 108 19.26 3.17 -10.30
N ASP A 109 18.08 2.67 -9.98
CA ASP A 109 17.38 1.65 -10.76
C ASP A 109 15.87 1.83 -10.79
N MET A 110 15.36 2.91 -10.21
CA MET A 110 13.93 3.19 -10.02
C MET A 110 13.19 2.07 -9.30
N SER A 111 13.88 1.27 -8.49
CA SER A 111 13.24 0.21 -7.70
C SER A 111 12.39 0.80 -6.58
N LEU A 112 11.20 0.23 -6.41
CA LEU A 112 10.29 0.62 -5.33
C LEU A 112 10.87 0.17 -3.99
N THR A 113 11.19 1.16 -3.15
CA THR A 113 11.63 0.92 -1.77
C THR A 113 10.51 1.13 -0.77
N GLY A 114 9.40 1.74 -1.16
CA GLY A 114 8.28 2.01 -0.29
C GLY A 114 7.28 2.97 -0.91
N TRP A 115 6.25 3.30 -0.15
CA TRP A 115 5.29 4.34 -0.52
C TRP A 115 4.65 4.93 0.72
N ARG A 116 3.98 6.07 0.55
CA ARG A 116 3.14 6.70 1.56
C ARG A 116 1.78 7.00 0.97
N THR A 117 0.71 6.77 1.72
CA THR A 117 -0.62 7.26 1.37
C THR A 117 -1.11 8.24 2.42
N MET A 118 -1.75 9.31 1.97
CA MET A 118 -2.45 10.25 2.84
C MET A 118 -3.92 10.27 2.41
N ASP A 119 -4.84 9.98 3.31
CA ASP A 119 -6.28 10.03 3.01
C ASP A 119 -6.89 11.44 3.19
N SER A 120 -8.19 11.60 2.93
CA SER A 120 -8.92 12.88 3.09
C SER A 120 -9.04 13.34 4.55
N GLY A 121 -8.88 12.44 5.51
CA GLY A 121 -8.82 12.74 6.95
C GLY A 121 -7.43 13.21 7.42
N GLY A 122 -6.42 13.15 6.55
CA GLY A 122 -5.04 13.49 6.88
C GLY A 122 -4.26 12.33 7.53
N ASN A 123 -4.80 11.11 7.54
CA ASN A 123 -4.09 9.96 8.09
C ASN A 123 -2.98 9.52 7.12
N LEU A 124 -1.76 9.44 7.64
CA LEU A 124 -0.58 9.00 6.89
C LEU A 124 -0.31 7.52 7.14
N THR A 125 -0.30 6.72 6.08
CA THR A 125 0.25 5.36 6.06
C THR A 125 1.56 5.38 5.30
N SER A 126 2.60 4.70 5.80
CA SER A 126 3.96 4.76 5.22
C SER A 126 4.60 3.38 5.23
N VAL A 127 4.75 2.75 4.08
CA VAL A 127 5.33 1.41 3.97
C VAL A 127 6.75 1.51 3.44
N GLN A 128 7.68 0.83 4.11
CA GLN A 128 9.07 0.68 3.66
C GLN A 128 9.32 -0.80 3.40
N LEU A 129 9.78 -1.11 2.19
CA LEU A 129 10.15 -2.44 1.75
C LEU A 129 11.63 -2.69 2.05
N THR A 130 11.90 -3.90 2.52
CA THR A 130 13.26 -4.44 2.68
C THR A 130 13.27 -5.89 2.18
N ASN A 131 14.43 -6.37 1.72
CA ASN A 131 14.61 -7.75 1.25
C ASN A 131 13.57 -8.20 0.19
N VAL A 132 13.28 -7.34 -0.78
CA VAL A 132 12.30 -7.61 -1.84
C VAL A 132 12.82 -8.71 -2.78
N GLU A 133 12.08 -9.81 -2.90
CA GLU A 133 12.32 -10.84 -3.90
C GLU A 133 11.24 -10.81 -5.00
N SER A 134 11.65 -10.51 -6.23
CA SER A 134 10.76 -10.45 -7.40
C SER A 134 10.68 -11.79 -8.14
N GLY A 135 9.60 -12.00 -8.92
CA GLY A 135 9.46 -13.15 -9.83
C GLY A 135 9.09 -14.49 -9.19
N LYS A 136 8.70 -14.50 -7.91
CA LYS A 136 8.23 -15.70 -7.22
C LYS A 136 6.77 -16.00 -7.56
N ARG A 137 6.43 -17.29 -7.63
CA ARG A 137 5.03 -17.74 -7.66
C ARG A 137 4.45 -17.67 -6.25
N LEU A 138 3.47 -16.80 -6.05
CA LEU A 138 2.76 -16.63 -4.77
C LEU A 138 1.51 -17.52 -4.73
N ASN A 139 1.16 -18.03 -3.55
CA ASN A 139 -0.08 -18.78 -3.36
C ASN A 139 -1.27 -17.80 -3.39
N PRO A 140 -2.27 -17.98 -4.27
CA PRO A 140 -3.42 -17.07 -4.35
C PRO A 140 -4.20 -16.89 -3.04
N ARG A 141 -4.17 -17.91 -2.16
CA ARG A 141 -4.83 -17.86 -0.84
C ARG A 141 -4.25 -16.80 0.10
N LEU A 142 -3.06 -16.27 -0.17
CA LEU A 142 -2.48 -15.17 0.61
C LEU A 142 -3.32 -13.90 0.54
N PHE A 143 -4.08 -13.73 -0.54
CA PHE A 143 -4.84 -12.50 -0.84
C PHE A 143 -6.32 -12.61 -0.49
N VAL A 144 -6.69 -13.60 0.33
CA VAL A 144 -8.05 -13.78 0.83
C VAL A 144 -8.05 -13.45 2.31
N MET A 145 -8.80 -12.42 2.70
CA MET A 145 -9.01 -12.08 4.11
C MET A 145 -9.91 -13.13 4.76
N LYS A 146 -9.59 -13.50 6.01
CA LYS A 146 -10.44 -14.35 6.85
C LYS A 146 -10.95 -13.50 8.00
N ASP A 147 -12.25 -13.48 8.23
CA ASP A 147 -12.81 -12.80 9.41
C ASP A 147 -12.59 -13.64 10.67
N PHE A 148 -12.61 -12.99 11.84
CA PHE A 148 -12.40 -13.64 13.13
C PHE A 148 -13.40 -14.78 13.41
N ASP A 149 -14.60 -14.71 12.82
CA ASP A 149 -15.68 -15.68 13.00
C ASP A 149 -15.57 -16.94 12.11
N GLU A 150 -14.62 -16.98 11.17
CA GLU A 150 -14.40 -18.12 10.27
C GLU A 150 -13.31 -19.07 10.81
N ASN A 151 -13.63 -19.83 11.86
CA ASN A 151 -12.83 -20.98 12.35
C ASN A 151 -13.55 -22.32 12.16
#